data_AF-A0A9R0IQ78-F1
#
_entry.id   AF-A0A9R0IQ78-F1
#
_cell.length_a   1.000
_cell.length_b   1.000
_cell.length_c   1.000
_cell.angle_alpha   90.00
_cell.angle_beta   90.00
_cell.angle_gamma   90.00
#
_symmetry.space_group_name_H-M   'P 1'
#
loop_
_entity.id
_entity.type
_entity.pdbx_description
1 polymer ?
#
loop_
_entity_poly.entity_id
_entity_poly.type
_entity_poly.pdbx_seq_one_letter_code
_entity_poly.pdbx_strand_id
1 'polypeptide(L)'
;MTKRWSVILKILAYVMITSFILHIVCKINTAMAQPAPPPGTEETTTRKTLRIAVPGEKGLSSAFISFRRDPTNGETHFDGFSIEMFKTVMNKAMPYQVSYELVPYTKPDGTMNGTYDDMLRAVSNGDYDAAVGDITIRFYRTAWVDFTMPYSETGVSMLVPVLQHQLRQGGSFLSQLPPALAWSAFAFCLPAAFFFYVLDYRQQHSDKQRTRLVIVLCFLVLMLMITCFTAMLIALHTGKRQTPIIDQRMDDFRKKGRNVGCLDGSFVYGLLTQRGFSPSQIKNYSSSEELVSLFSKGGIDAAIDETPFLKIFLAQYCNDYTLVPSATLHGDGFGFAFRTGQASLVHDVSAAILKVTNNVEQLRNITDKTLGDLDRLDACQANLIIDYDTLFQWKPILHILIAGVTGVVAIMFILCLVYANIF
;
A
#
# COMPACT_ATOMS: atom_id res chain seq x y z
N MET A 1 68.15 -11.07 3.12
CA MET A 1 67.15 -11.18 4.22
C MET A 1 66.51 -9.85 4.64
N THR A 2 67.00 -8.68 4.23
CA THR A 2 66.55 -7.37 4.75
C THR A 2 65.21 -6.85 4.22
N LYS A 3 64.80 -7.19 3.00
CA LYS A 3 63.52 -6.69 2.42
C LYS A 3 62.26 -7.31 3.05
N ARG A 4 62.32 -8.58 3.49
CA ARG A 4 61.16 -9.31 4.04
C ARG A 4 60.77 -8.80 5.44
N TRP A 5 61.76 -8.42 6.25
CA TRP A 5 61.54 -7.81 7.57
C TRP A 5 60.97 -6.39 7.47
N SER A 6 61.34 -5.61 6.45
CA SER A 6 60.78 -4.27 6.24
C SER A 6 59.27 -4.30 5.95
N VAL A 7 58.78 -5.28 5.20
CA VAL A 7 57.34 -5.43 4.91
C VAL A 7 56.58 -5.84 6.17
N ILE A 8 57.12 -6.76 6.96
CA ILE A 8 56.51 -7.18 8.23
C ILE A 8 56.43 -6.02 9.23
N LEU A 9 57.49 -5.20 9.32
CA LEU A 9 57.51 -4.02 10.20
C LEU A 9 56.47 -2.97 9.78
N LYS A 10 56.27 -2.77 8.47
CA LYS A 10 55.25 -1.85 7.94
C LYS A 10 53.83 -2.36 8.21
N ILE A 11 53.60 -3.68 8.11
CA ILE A 11 52.30 -4.29 8.43
C ILE A 11 52.01 -4.17 9.92
N LEU A 12 52.99 -4.46 10.78
CA LEU A 12 52.85 -4.29 12.24
C LEU A 12 52.58 -2.84 12.62
N ALA A 13 53.27 -1.88 12.00
CA ALA A 13 53.00 -0.45 12.23
C ALA A 13 51.59 -0.07 11.79
N TYR A 14 51.12 -0.56 10.63
CA TYR A 14 49.77 -0.30 10.14
C TYR A 14 48.69 -0.87 11.07
N VAL A 15 48.86 -2.10 11.55
CA VAL A 15 47.91 -2.76 12.49
C VAL A 15 47.89 -2.03 13.85
N MET A 16 49.03 -1.56 14.32
CA MET A 16 49.10 -0.77 15.57
C MET A 16 48.42 0.58 15.42
N ILE A 17 48.61 1.26 14.27
CA ILE A 17 47.98 2.55 13.98
C ILE A 17 46.45 2.40 13.85
N THR A 18 45.96 1.38 13.14
CA THR A 18 44.50 1.17 13.00
C THR A 18 43.83 0.79 14.31
N SER A 19 44.49 -0.03 15.14
CA SER A 19 44.02 -0.36 16.49
C SER A 19 43.96 0.88 17.39
N PHE A 20 44.98 1.75 17.33
CA PHE A 20 45.01 2.99 18.10
C PHE A 20 43.94 4.00 17.66
N ILE A 21 43.71 4.14 16.35
CA ILE A 21 42.63 4.98 15.80
C ILE A 21 41.27 4.45 16.25
N LEU A 22 41.04 3.14 16.21
CA LEU A 22 39.79 2.53 16.67
C LEU A 22 39.56 2.79 18.17
N HIS A 23 40.61 2.75 18.98
CA HIS A 23 40.54 3.04 20.41
C HIS A 23 40.24 4.52 20.71
N ILE A 24 40.77 5.44 19.88
CA ILE A 24 40.45 6.87 19.97
C ILE A 24 39.01 7.13 19.53
N VAL A 25 38.56 6.57 18.41
CA VAL A 25 37.18 6.72 17.92
C VAL A 25 36.19 6.17 18.94
N CYS A 26 36.50 5.04 19.59
CA CYS A 26 35.67 4.47 20.65
C CYS A 26 35.59 5.39 21.90
N LYS A 27 36.72 6.00 22.31
CA LYS A 27 36.77 6.99 23.40
C LYS A 27 36.03 8.30 23.07
N ILE A 28 36.08 8.75 21.83
CA ILE A 28 35.36 9.95 21.38
C ILE A 28 33.85 9.68 21.32
N ASN A 29 33.42 8.52 20.83
CA ASN A 29 32.00 8.15 20.82
C ASN A 29 31.42 7.98 22.22
N THR A 30 32.21 7.55 23.21
CA THR A 30 31.77 7.52 24.62
C THR A 30 31.77 8.90 25.29
N ALA A 31 32.48 9.89 24.73
CA ALA A 31 32.52 11.26 25.24
C ALA A 31 31.42 12.18 24.65
N MET A 32 30.66 11.72 23.65
CA MET A 32 29.52 12.46 23.06
C MET A 32 28.15 11.99 23.57
N ALA A 33 28.10 11.14 24.59
CA ALA A 33 26.87 10.94 25.35
C ALA A 33 26.55 12.22 26.13
N GLN A 34 25.47 12.90 25.76
CA GLN A 34 25.01 14.13 26.41
C GLN A 34 24.88 13.91 27.93
N PRO A 35 25.34 14.84 28.78
CA PRO A 35 25.02 14.78 30.21
C PRO A 35 23.51 14.90 30.37
N ALA A 36 22.95 14.03 31.21
CA ALA A 36 21.56 14.13 31.65
C ALA A 36 21.31 15.54 32.23
N PRO A 37 20.12 16.12 32.02
CA PRO A 37 19.78 17.41 32.61
C PRO A 37 19.88 17.33 34.15
N PRO A 38 20.26 18.42 34.83
CA PRO A 38 20.33 18.43 36.28
C PRO A 38 18.97 18.08 36.89
N PRO A 39 18.91 17.39 38.04
CA PRO A 39 17.66 17.11 38.72
C PRO A 39 16.99 18.44 39.05
N GLY A 40 15.89 18.72 38.34
CA GLY A 40 14.98 19.78 38.71
C GLY A 40 14.47 19.51 40.13
N THR A 41 14.44 20.56 40.94
CA THR A 41 13.74 20.57 42.22
C THR A 41 12.38 19.89 42.07
N GLU A 42 12.20 18.76 42.77
CA GLU A 42 10.91 18.11 42.93
C GLU A 42 9.98 19.09 43.65
N GLU A 43 9.24 19.87 42.88
CA GLU A 43 7.99 20.43 43.36
C GLU A 43 7.07 19.26 43.61
N THR A 44 6.72 19.07 44.89
CA THR A 44 5.72 18.14 45.37
C THR A 44 4.34 18.55 44.85
N THR A 45 4.11 18.46 43.54
CA THR A 45 2.76 18.44 42.98
C THR A 45 2.12 17.13 43.40
N THR A 46 1.09 17.22 44.24
CA THR A 46 0.08 16.19 44.43
C THR A 46 -0.16 15.47 43.11
N ARG A 47 0.08 14.15 43.06
CA ARG A 47 0.05 13.31 41.85
C ARG A 47 -1.32 13.43 41.18
N LYS A 48 -1.48 14.41 40.28
CA LYS A 48 -2.75 14.71 39.60
C LYS A 48 -3.02 13.62 38.58
N THR A 49 -4.16 12.94 38.71
CA THR A 49 -4.65 11.99 37.70
C THR A 49 -5.23 12.77 36.54
N LEU A 50 -4.70 12.56 35.33
CA LEU A 50 -5.17 13.23 34.11
C LEU A 50 -6.54 12.68 33.69
N ARG A 51 -7.48 13.56 33.37
CA ARG A 51 -8.80 13.18 32.86
C ARG A 51 -8.78 13.20 31.35
N ILE A 52 -8.95 12.05 30.71
CA ILE A 52 -8.80 11.90 29.25
C ILE A 52 -10.17 11.65 28.63
N ALA A 53 -10.64 12.57 27.79
CA ALA A 53 -11.89 12.43 27.07
C ALA A 53 -11.78 11.36 25.97
N VAL A 54 -12.78 10.49 25.87
CA VAL A 54 -12.93 9.49 24.81
C VAL A 54 -14.24 9.75 24.08
N PRO A 55 -14.24 9.96 22.75
CA PRO A 55 -15.46 10.24 22.00
C PRO A 55 -16.42 9.04 22.00
N GLY A 56 -17.69 9.31 21.74
CA GLY A 56 -18.73 8.29 21.63
C GLY A 56 -18.58 7.42 20.39
N GLU A 57 -18.98 6.16 20.51
CA GLU A 57 -18.94 5.19 19.42
C GLU A 57 -19.98 5.54 18.34
N LYS A 58 -19.58 5.46 17.06
CA LYS A 58 -20.49 5.58 15.92
C LYS A 58 -19.97 4.81 14.71
N GLY A 59 -20.74 3.83 14.22
CA GLY A 59 -20.48 3.18 12.93
C GLY A 59 -19.07 2.62 12.80
N LEU A 60 -18.35 3.02 11.74
CA LEU A 60 -16.96 2.59 11.47
C LEU A 60 -15.93 3.01 12.54
N SER A 61 -16.20 4.02 13.37
CA SER A 61 -15.31 4.42 14.47
C SER A 61 -15.20 3.37 15.58
N SER A 62 -16.13 2.40 15.63
CA SER A 62 -16.10 1.27 16.59
C SER A 62 -14.80 0.47 16.58
N ALA A 63 -14.12 0.39 15.42
CA ALA A 63 -12.84 -0.29 15.29
C ALA A 63 -11.68 0.46 15.99
N PHE A 64 -11.76 1.79 16.06
CA PHE A 64 -10.75 2.63 16.71
C PHE A 64 -11.08 2.88 18.17
N ILE A 65 -12.37 2.98 18.50
CA ILE A 65 -12.87 3.34 19.82
C ILE A 65 -14.19 2.61 20.07
N SER A 66 -14.24 1.88 21.17
CA SER A 66 -15.48 1.37 21.73
C SER A 66 -15.41 1.41 23.25
N PHE A 67 -16.57 1.48 23.90
CA PHE A 67 -16.63 1.34 25.35
C PHE A 67 -17.86 0.55 25.76
N ARG A 68 -17.70 -0.25 26.81
CA ARG A 68 -18.78 -1.04 27.40
C ARG A 68 -18.86 -0.72 28.88
N ARG A 69 -20.06 -0.41 29.37
CA ARG A 69 -20.30 -0.33 30.81
C ARG A 69 -20.60 -1.72 31.33
N ASP A 70 -19.84 -2.14 32.32
CA ASP A 70 -20.14 -3.37 33.04
C ASP A 70 -21.43 -3.16 33.85
N PRO A 71 -22.47 -3.97 33.59
CA PRO A 71 -23.77 -3.81 34.25
C PRO A 71 -23.73 -4.14 35.75
N THR A 72 -22.67 -4.79 36.24
CA THR A 72 -22.58 -5.26 37.63
C THR A 72 -21.91 -4.26 38.57
N ASN A 73 -20.85 -3.58 38.14
CA ASN A 73 -20.08 -2.63 38.97
C ASN A 73 -20.12 -1.18 38.44
N GLY A 74 -20.69 -0.94 37.26
CA GLY A 74 -20.77 0.39 36.62
C GLY A 74 -19.46 0.87 36.00
N GLU A 75 -18.40 0.05 35.99
CA GLU A 75 -17.10 0.38 35.43
C GLU A 75 -17.18 0.45 33.90
N THR A 76 -16.49 1.43 33.31
CA THR A 76 -16.47 1.60 31.84
C THR A 76 -15.18 1.00 31.29
N HIS A 77 -15.30 -0.09 30.53
CA HIS A 77 -14.19 -0.71 29.83
C HIS A 77 -14.04 -0.09 28.43
N PHE A 78 -12.88 0.49 28.15
CA PHE A 78 -12.55 1.08 26.85
C PHE A 78 -11.69 0.14 26.01
N ASP A 79 -12.02 0.03 24.72
CA ASP A 79 -11.37 -0.83 23.73
C ASP A 79 -11.24 -0.13 22.37
N GLY A 80 -10.55 -0.77 21.41
CA GLY A 80 -10.29 -0.24 20.07
C GLY A 80 -8.84 0.21 19.85
N PHE A 81 -8.45 0.35 18.58
CA PHE A 81 -7.07 0.62 18.18
C PHE A 81 -6.47 1.87 18.86
N SER A 82 -7.19 2.99 18.85
CA SER A 82 -6.71 4.26 19.43
C SER A 82 -6.55 4.18 20.94
N ILE A 83 -7.42 3.42 21.62
CA ILE A 83 -7.36 3.20 23.06
C ILE A 83 -6.18 2.28 23.43
N GLU A 84 -5.99 1.18 22.70
CA GLU A 84 -4.88 0.26 22.94
C GLU A 84 -3.53 0.93 22.64
N MET A 85 -3.45 1.75 21.59
CA MET A 85 -2.29 2.58 21.27
C MET A 85 -1.98 3.52 22.45
N PHE A 86 -2.97 4.28 22.93
CA PHE A 86 -2.79 5.20 24.05
C PHE A 86 -2.34 4.48 25.33
N LYS A 87 -3.02 3.39 25.70
CA LYS A 87 -2.62 2.56 26.87
C LYS A 87 -1.20 2.05 26.74
N THR A 88 -0.80 1.60 25.55
CA THR A 88 0.56 1.10 25.29
C THR A 88 1.59 2.23 25.42
N VAL A 89 1.32 3.38 24.83
CA VAL A 89 2.18 4.56 24.92
C VAL A 89 2.36 4.99 26.37
N MET A 90 1.25 5.25 27.06
CA MET A 90 1.25 5.80 28.43
C MET A 90 1.81 4.83 29.47
N ASN A 91 1.54 3.52 29.34
CA ASN A 91 1.91 2.55 30.37
C ASN A 91 3.25 1.85 30.12
N LYS A 92 3.69 1.74 28.86
CA LYS A 92 4.88 0.93 28.50
C LYS A 92 5.99 1.73 27.82
N ALA A 93 5.68 2.83 27.13
CA ALA A 93 6.66 3.56 26.34
C ALA A 93 7.14 4.86 26.98
N MET A 94 6.32 5.48 27.84
CA MET A 94 6.68 6.68 28.60
C MET A 94 7.90 6.44 29.52
N PRO A 95 8.77 7.45 29.70
CA PRO A 95 9.93 7.34 30.58
C PRO A 95 9.59 7.42 32.08
N TYR A 96 8.36 7.81 32.42
CA TYR A 96 7.84 7.90 33.78
C TYR A 96 6.38 7.47 33.83
N GLN A 97 5.89 7.13 35.04
CA GLN A 97 4.52 6.69 35.23
C GLN A 97 3.56 7.88 35.31
N VAL A 98 2.61 7.94 34.38
CA VAL A 98 1.54 8.96 34.35
C VAL A 98 0.23 8.32 34.82
N SER A 99 -0.43 8.92 35.81
CA SER A 99 -1.77 8.50 36.24
C SER A 99 -2.82 9.18 35.38
N TYR A 100 -3.75 8.40 34.82
CA TYR A 100 -4.85 8.92 34.02
C TYR A 100 -6.13 8.09 34.23
N GLU A 101 -7.27 8.71 33.96
CA GLU A 101 -8.57 8.06 33.85
C GLU A 101 -9.18 8.35 32.47
N LEU A 102 -9.80 7.35 31.87
CA LEU A 102 -10.54 7.51 30.61
C LEU A 102 -12.00 7.84 30.94
N VAL A 103 -12.51 8.91 30.36
CA VAL A 103 -13.86 9.42 30.62
C VAL A 103 -14.62 9.52 29.30
N PRO A 104 -15.80 8.90 29.16
CA PRO A 104 -16.54 8.94 27.92
C PRO A 104 -17.17 10.34 27.73
N TYR A 105 -16.94 10.94 26.58
CA TYR A 105 -17.54 12.20 26.15
C TYR A 105 -18.86 11.93 25.41
N THR A 106 -19.82 11.38 26.16
CA THR A 106 -21.08 10.87 25.61
C THR A 106 -22.30 11.39 26.35
N LYS A 107 -23.42 11.39 25.64
CA LYS A 107 -24.75 11.58 26.23
C LYS A 107 -25.15 10.34 27.04
N PRO A 108 -26.20 10.40 27.86
CA PRO A 108 -26.68 9.24 28.63
C PRO A 108 -27.00 8.00 27.76
N ASP A 109 -27.37 8.21 26.50
CA ASP A 109 -27.65 7.15 25.51
C ASP A 109 -26.39 6.51 24.89
N GLY A 110 -25.19 6.98 25.24
CA GLY A 110 -23.91 6.46 24.74
C GLY A 110 -23.42 7.12 23.45
N THR A 111 -24.24 7.97 22.82
CA THR A 111 -23.83 8.71 21.61
C THR A 111 -22.89 9.87 21.94
N MET A 112 -22.07 10.27 20.97
CA MET A 112 -21.14 11.39 21.11
C MET A 112 -21.85 12.67 21.61
N ASN A 113 -21.28 13.32 22.63
CA ASN A 113 -21.84 14.55 23.20
C ASN A 113 -21.45 15.80 22.40
N GLY A 114 -21.96 15.91 21.16
CA GLY A 114 -21.60 17.00 20.24
C GLY A 114 -20.66 16.51 19.15
N THR A 115 -19.74 17.36 18.71
CA THR A 115 -18.75 17.05 17.67
C THR A 115 -17.35 16.85 18.25
N TYR A 116 -16.41 16.34 17.45
CA TYR A 116 -14.99 16.32 17.82
C TYR A 116 -14.47 17.72 18.19
N ASP A 117 -14.92 18.76 17.49
CA ASP A 117 -14.49 20.13 17.77
C ASP A 117 -15.05 20.63 19.12
N ASP A 118 -16.26 20.21 19.51
CA ASP A 118 -16.82 20.52 20.82
C ASP A 118 -16.05 19.81 21.95
N MET A 119 -15.67 18.55 21.75
CA MET A 119 -14.83 17.79 22.68
C MET A 119 -13.46 18.45 22.87
N LEU A 120 -12.79 18.85 21.78
CA LEU A 120 -11.50 19.54 21.87
C LEU A 120 -11.62 20.92 22.52
N ARG A 121 -12.74 21.63 22.32
CA ARG A 121 -13.03 22.87 23.06
C ARG A 121 -13.22 22.60 24.56
N ALA A 122 -13.85 21.48 24.95
CA ALA A 122 -13.93 21.07 26.36
C ALA A 122 -12.53 20.79 26.96
N VAL A 123 -11.62 20.16 26.21
CA VAL A 123 -10.21 20.00 26.63
C VAL A 123 -9.55 21.36 26.85
N SER A 124 -9.73 22.30 25.92
CA SER A 124 -9.20 23.66 26.03
C SER A 124 -9.71 24.38 27.30
N ASN A 125 -11.02 24.28 27.54
CA ASN A 125 -11.71 24.87 28.70
C ASN A 125 -11.30 24.24 30.05
N GLY A 126 -10.78 23.03 30.05
CA GLY A 126 -10.37 22.30 31.27
C GLY A 126 -11.35 21.30 31.78
N ASP A 127 -12.35 21.01 30.96
CA ASP A 127 -13.22 19.84 30.98
C ASP A 127 -12.44 18.56 31.37
N TYR A 128 -11.33 18.45 30.65
CA TYR A 128 -10.44 17.31 30.52
C TYR A 128 -9.01 17.83 30.30
N ASP A 129 -8.02 17.01 30.66
CA ASP A 129 -6.60 17.36 30.45
C ASP A 129 -6.11 16.96 29.04
N ALA A 130 -6.75 15.96 28.42
CA ALA A 130 -6.51 15.54 27.05
C ALA A 130 -7.73 14.80 26.45
N ALA A 131 -7.65 14.48 25.15
CA ALA A 131 -8.59 13.63 24.44
C ALA A 131 -7.85 12.58 23.59
N VAL A 132 -8.42 11.37 23.53
CA VAL A 132 -7.90 10.22 22.81
C VAL A 132 -8.98 9.62 21.92
N GLY A 133 -8.59 9.25 20.70
CA GLY A 133 -9.48 8.63 19.72
C GLY A 133 -8.94 8.77 18.30
N ASP A 134 -9.76 8.43 17.31
CA ASP A 134 -9.64 8.71 15.88
C ASP A 134 -9.75 10.22 15.58
N ILE A 135 -9.01 11.03 16.35
CA ILE A 135 -9.00 12.49 16.26
C ILE A 135 -7.99 12.89 15.18
N THR A 136 -8.49 13.22 14.00
CA THR A 136 -7.64 13.77 12.93
C THR A 136 -7.01 15.09 13.37
N ILE A 137 -5.69 15.18 13.23
CA ILE A 137 -4.97 16.45 13.44
C ILE A 137 -5.43 17.43 12.36
N ARG A 138 -5.70 18.69 12.73
CA ARG A 138 -6.07 19.74 11.78
C ARG A 138 -5.43 21.05 12.21
N PHE A 139 -4.97 21.82 11.23
CA PHE A 139 -4.37 23.13 11.49
C PHE A 139 -5.26 24.05 12.35
N TYR A 140 -6.55 24.15 12.06
CA TYR A 140 -7.42 25.04 12.85
C TYR A 140 -7.69 24.55 14.28
N ARG A 141 -7.47 23.25 14.56
CA ARG A 141 -7.62 22.67 15.91
C ARG A 141 -6.41 22.98 16.80
N THR A 142 -5.23 23.25 16.22
CA THR A 142 -4.01 23.59 16.99
C THR A 142 -4.13 24.93 17.72
N ALA A 143 -5.13 25.74 17.40
CA ALA A 143 -5.42 26.97 18.11
C ALA A 143 -5.97 26.73 19.54
N TRP A 144 -6.49 25.54 19.84
CA TRP A 144 -7.16 25.24 21.11
C TRP A 144 -6.54 24.08 21.89
N VAL A 145 -5.76 23.21 21.22
CA VAL A 145 -5.13 22.02 21.79
C VAL A 145 -3.75 21.78 21.18
N ASP A 146 -2.85 21.19 21.95
CA ASP A 146 -1.54 20.72 21.50
C ASP A 146 -1.64 19.25 21.10
N PHE A 147 -1.40 18.95 19.82
CA PHE A 147 -1.41 17.56 19.32
C PHE A 147 -0.05 16.89 19.50
N THR A 148 -0.09 15.59 19.77
CA THR A 148 1.09 14.72 19.64
C THR A 148 1.44 14.46 18.18
N MET A 149 2.61 13.85 17.95
CA MET A 149 2.90 13.21 16.67
C MET A 149 1.79 12.21 16.28
N PRO A 150 1.46 12.08 14.98
CA PRO A 150 0.42 11.18 14.53
C PRO A 150 0.84 9.72 14.76
N TYR A 151 -0.12 8.88 15.15
CA TYR A 151 0.09 7.45 15.39
C TYR A 151 -0.60 6.55 14.35
N SER A 152 -1.36 7.13 13.43
CA SER A 152 -1.99 6.43 12.31
C SER A 152 -1.54 7.00 10.96
N GLU A 153 -1.87 6.29 9.88
CA GLU A 153 -1.61 6.75 8.53
C GLU A 153 -2.30 8.08 8.24
N THR A 154 -1.54 8.97 7.60
CA THR A 154 -2.00 10.27 7.14
C THR A 154 -2.75 10.14 5.81
N GLY A 155 -3.86 10.83 5.66
CA GLY A 155 -4.41 11.15 4.35
C GLY A 155 -5.87 10.76 4.16
N VAL A 156 -6.42 11.29 3.06
CA VAL A 156 -7.75 10.97 2.58
C VAL A 156 -7.59 10.26 1.24
N SER A 157 -8.13 9.05 1.13
CA SER A 157 -8.02 8.20 -0.05
C SER A 157 -9.34 8.12 -0.81
N MET A 158 -9.25 7.73 -2.08
CA MET A 158 -10.42 7.39 -2.89
C MET A 158 -10.51 5.87 -3.02
N LEU A 159 -11.70 5.32 -2.79
CA LEU A 159 -12.08 3.93 -2.96
C LEU A 159 -13.04 3.79 -4.14
N VAL A 160 -12.83 2.78 -4.98
CA VAL A 160 -13.67 2.49 -6.15
C VAL A 160 -13.92 0.98 -6.31
N PRO A 161 -15.03 0.57 -6.94
CA PRO A 161 -15.27 -0.83 -7.26
C PRO A 161 -14.30 -1.33 -8.35
N VAL A 162 -13.87 -2.58 -8.19
CA VAL A 162 -13.06 -3.33 -9.16
C VAL A 162 -13.99 -3.92 -10.22
N LEU A 163 -13.73 -3.67 -11.51
CA LEU A 163 -14.54 -4.28 -12.58
C LEU A 163 -14.19 -5.76 -12.76
N GLN A 164 -14.90 -6.66 -12.08
CA GLN A 164 -14.68 -8.10 -12.18
C GLN A 164 -15.39 -8.77 -13.38
N HIS A 165 -16.11 -8.01 -14.20
CA HIS A 165 -17.00 -8.52 -15.27
C HIS A 165 -16.28 -9.40 -16.33
N GLN A 166 -14.94 -9.39 -16.41
CA GLN A 166 -14.21 -10.17 -17.41
C GLN A 166 -13.69 -11.54 -16.94
N LEU A 167 -13.83 -11.91 -15.66
CA LEU A 167 -13.25 -13.17 -15.13
C LEU A 167 -14.23 -14.33 -14.95
N ARG A 168 -15.55 -14.10 -15.09
CA ARG A 168 -16.58 -15.14 -14.84
C ARG A 168 -17.15 -15.78 -16.11
N GLN A 169 -16.53 -15.57 -17.28
CA GLN A 169 -16.82 -16.40 -18.45
C GLN A 169 -15.81 -17.56 -18.51
N GLY A 170 -16.19 -18.68 -17.91
CA GLY A 170 -15.57 -19.99 -18.12
C GLY A 170 -15.81 -20.49 -19.55
N GLY A 171 -15.36 -19.73 -20.54
CA GLY A 171 -15.20 -20.20 -21.91
C GLY A 171 -13.94 -21.05 -22.00
N SER A 172 -13.97 -22.10 -22.83
CA SER A 172 -12.79 -22.91 -23.12
C SER A 172 -11.62 -22.01 -23.52
N PHE A 173 -10.44 -22.30 -22.98
CA PHE A 173 -9.15 -21.63 -23.22
C PHE A 173 -8.90 -21.17 -24.69
N LEU A 174 -9.47 -21.88 -25.66
CA LEU A 174 -9.40 -21.59 -27.10
C LEU A 174 -10.14 -20.31 -27.54
N SER A 175 -11.18 -19.90 -26.82
CA SER A 175 -11.97 -18.70 -27.14
C SER A 175 -11.22 -17.39 -26.90
N GLN A 176 -10.11 -17.42 -26.14
CA GLN A 176 -9.33 -16.25 -25.76
C GLN A 176 -8.11 -15.99 -26.65
N LEU A 177 -7.80 -16.92 -27.57
CA LEU A 177 -6.71 -16.75 -28.54
C LEU A 177 -7.20 -15.89 -29.71
N PRO A 178 -6.44 -14.86 -30.13
CA PRO A 178 -6.76 -14.13 -31.35
C PRO A 178 -6.84 -15.13 -32.52
N PRO A 179 -7.91 -15.13 -33.34
CA PRO A 179 -8.02 -16.03 -34.49
C PRO A 179 -6.81 -15.91 -35.44
N ALA A 180 -6.25 -14.69 -35.54
CA ALA A 180 -5.03 -14.41 -36.28
C ALA A 180 -3.82 -15.25 -35.83
N LEU A 181 -3.73 -15.61 -34.56
CA LEU A 181 -2.64 -16.43 -34.01
C LEU A 181 -2.76 -17.87 -34.51
N ALA A 182 -3.97 -18.43 -34.54
CA ALA A 182 -4.24 -19.74 -35.11
C ALA A 182 -3.92 -19.77 -36.61
N TRP A 183 -4.38 -18.77 -37.37
CA TRP A 183 -4.06 -18.65 -38.80
C TRP A 183 -2.56 -18.51 -39.06
N SER A 184 -1.84 -17.78 -38.19
CA SER A 184 -0.38 -17.64 -38.30
C SER A 184 0.37 -18.96 -38.05
N ALA A 185 -0.08 -19.76 -37.07
CA ALA A 185 0.47 -21.08 -36.81
C ALA A 185 0.25 -22.04 -38.00
N PHE A 186 -0.94 -22.03 -38.61
CA PHE A 186 -1.23 -22.81 -39.81
C PHE A 186 -0.37 -22.37 -41.02
N ALA A 187 -0.25 -21.06 -41.23
CA ALA A 187 0.57 -20.49 -42.30
C ALA A 187 2.06 -20.83 -42.17
N PHE A 188 2.55 -21.06 -40.94
CA PHE A 188 3.94 -21.44 -40.68
C PHE A 188 4.18 -22.95 -40.73
N CYS A 189 3.32 -23.74 -40.08
CA CYS A 189 3.53 -25.18 -39.95
C CYS A 189 3.37 -25.94 -41.27
N LEU A 190 2.45 -25.53 -42.15
CA LEU A 190 2.20 -26.24 -43.41
C LEU A 190 3.38 -26.14 -44.40
N PRO A 191 3.94 -24.95 -44.69
CA PRO A 191 5.13 -24.85 -45.55
C PRO A 191 6.38 -25.49 -44.93
N ALA A 192 6.55 -25.40 -43.61
CA ALA A 192 7.66 -26.05 -42.92
C ALA A 192 7.56 -27.58 -43.03
N ALA A 193 6.39 -28.17 -42.77
CA ALA A 193 6.18 -29.61 -42.90
C ALA A 193 6.40 -30.08 -44.35
N PHE A 194 5.93 -29.31 -45.34
CA PHE A 194 6.18 -29.60 -46.74
C PHE A 194 7.67 -29.53 -47.09
N PHE A 195 8.39 -28.54 -46.56
CA PHE A 195 9.84 -28.41 -46.76
C PHE A 195 10.61 -29.60 -46.16
N PHE A 196 10.29 -30.03 -44.93
CA PHE A 196 10.90 -31.22 -44.34
C PHE A 196 10.57 -32.50 -45.10
N TYR A 197 9.34 -32.63 -45.61
CA TYR A 197 8.96 -33.76 -46.47
C TYR A 197 9.77 -33.80 -47.77
N VAL A 198 9.99 -32.64 -48.42
CA VAL A 198 10.82 -32.54 -49.62
C VAL A 198 12.29 -32.83 -49.31
N LEU A 199 12.81 -32.37 -48.16
CA LEU A 199 14.16 -32.70 -47.71
C LEU A 199 14.32 -34.20 -47.47
N ASP A 200 13.38 -34.84 -46.79
CA ASP A 200 13.40 -36.28 -46.50
C ASP A 200 13.35 -37.11 -47.80
N TYR A 201 12.48 -36.72 -48.73
CA TYR A 201 12.40 -37.33 -50.07
C TYR A 201 13.71 -37.18 -50.87
N ARG A 202 14.38 -36.02 -50.78
CA ARG A 202 15.65 -35.74 -51.49
C ARG A 202 16.87 -36.31 -50.79
N GLN A 203 16.84 -36.49 -49.47
CA GLN A 203 17.91 -37.09 -48.67
C GLN A 203 18.19 -38.54 -49.10
N GLN A 204 17.21 -39.19 -49.72
CA GLN A 204 17.37 -40.51 -50.33
C GLN A 204 18.28 -40.53 -51.57
N HIS A 205 18.63 -39.36 -52.15
CA HIS A 205 19.44 -39.21 -53.37
C HIS A 205 20.57 -38.17 -53.28
N SER A 206 20.90 -37.62 -52.11
CA SER A 206 21.81 -36.46 -51.96
C SER A 206 23.00 -36.69 -51.02
N ASP A 207 24.07 -35.91 -51.24
CA ASP A 207 25.34 -35.93 -50.52
C ASP A 207 25.18 -35.62 -49.00
N LYS A 208 25.77 -36.46 -48.15
CA LYS A 208 25.47 -36.54 -46.70
C LYS A 208 25.88 -35.31 -45.90
N GLN A 209 26.91 -34.58 -46.34
CA GLN A 209 27.52 -33.51 -45.53
C GLN A 209 26.80 -32.16 -45.69
N ARG A 210 26.34 -31.83 -46.90
CA ARG A 210 25.54 -30.62 -47.18
C ARG A 210 24.13 -30.71 -46.60
N THR A 211 23.54 -31.90 -46.66
CA THR A 211 22.20 -32.17 -46.11
C THR A 211 22.14 -31.97 -44.59
N ARG A 212 23.20 -32.35 -43.87
CA ARG A 212 23.28 -32.22 -42.39
C ARG A 212 23.32 -30.76 -41.92
N LEU A 213 24.02 -29.88 -42.64
CA LEU A 213 24.12 -28.46 -42.27
C LEU A 213 22.80 -27.71 -42.47
N VAL A 214 22.09 -28.00 -43.57
CA VAL A 214 20.76 -27.43 -43.86
C VAL A 214 19.76 -27.86 -42.80
N ILE A 215 19.74 -29.15 -42.43
CA ILE A 215 18.85 -29.66 -41.39
C ILE A 215 19.10 -28.98 -40.04
N VAL A 216 20.37 -28.84 -39.62
CA VAL A 216 20.72 -28.17 -38.34
C VAL A 216 20.27 -26.71 -38.34
N LEU A 217 20.48 -25.98 -39.43
CA LEU A 217 20.04 -24.58 -39.55
C LEU A 217 18.52 -24.46 -39.49
N CYS A 218 17.77 -25.39 -40.12
CA CYS A 218 16.31 -25.40 -40.09
C CYS A 218 15.76 -25.69 -38.69
N PHE A 219 16.35 -26.63 -37.96
CA PHE A 219 15.98 -26.91 -36.57
C PHE A 219 16.26 -25.72 -35.64
N LEU A 220 17.37 -25.02 -35.83
CA LEU A 220 17.71 -23.81 -35.06
C LEU A 220 16.64 -22.72 -35.25
N VAL A 221 16.23 -22.49 -36.50
CA VAL A 221 15.20 -21.50 -36.82
C VAL A 221 13.83 -21.89 -36.25
N LEU A 222 13.44 -23.17 -36.33
CA LEU A 222 12.21 -23.66 -35.69
C LEU A 222 12.20 -23.45 -34.17
N MET A 223 13.33 -23.72 -33.50
CA MET A 223 13.45 -23.53 -32.05
C MET A 223 13.32 -22.05 -31.65
N LEU A 224 13.92 -21.14 -32.43
CA LEU A 224 13.77 -19.69 -32.23
C LEU A 224 12.31 -19.24 -32.42
N MET A 225 11.60 -19.80 -33.40
CA MET A 225 10.19 -19.48 -33.64
C MET A 225 9.26 -19.97 -32.53
N ILE A 226 9.47 -21.20 -32.04
CA ILE A 226 8.69 -21.77 -30.93
C ILE A 226 8.89 -20.96 -29.66
N THR A 227 10.13 -20.53 -29.36
CA THR A 227 10.42 -19.72 -28.16
C THR A 227 9.80 -18.33 -28.22
N CYS A 228 9.76 -17.68 -29.39
CA CYS A 228 9.05 -16.41 -29.55
C CYS A 228 7.53 -16.58 -29.39
N PHE A 229 6.96 -17.66 -29.92
CA PHE A 229 5.53 -17.95 -29.80
C PHE A 229 5.11 -18.25 -28.36
N THR A 230 5.90 -19.05 -27.63
CA THR A 230 5.64 -19.34 -26.21
C THR A 230 5.77 -18.10 -25.35
N ALA A 231 6.76 -17.23 -25.58
CA ALA A 231 6.89 -15.95 -24.87
C ALA A 231 5.67 -15.04 -25.08
N MET A 232 5.11 -15.02 -26.30
CA MET A 232 3.91 -14.24 -26.61
C MET A 232 2.64 -14.78 -25.94
N LEU A 233 2.49 -16.10 -25.84
CA LEU A 233 1.38 -16.72 -25.10
C LEU A 233 1.46 -16.44 -23.61
N ILE A 234 2.67 -16.46 -23.03
CA ILE A 234 2.91 -16.10 -21.63
C ILE A 234 2.52 -14.63 -21.42
N ALA A 235 3.03 -13.73 -22.24
CA ALA A 235 2.67 -12.30 -22.22
C ALA A 235 1.16 -12.03 -22.30
N LEU A 236 0.44 -12.72 -23.19
CA LEU A 236 -1.02 -12.60 -23.33
C LEU A 236 -1.78 -13.06 -22.07
N HIS A 237 -1.23 -14.02 -21.33
CA HIS A 237 -1.80 -14.48 -20.06
C HIS A 237 -1.44 -13.58 -18.89
N THR A 238 -0.27 -12.95 -18.92
CA THR A 238 0.14 -11.99 -17.89
C THR A 238 -0.54 -10.62 -18.07
N GLY A 239 -0.91 -10.24 -19.30
CA GLY A 239 -1.43 -8.90 -19.64
C GLY A 239 -2.94 -8.68 -19.53
N LYS A 240 -3.71 -9.61 -18.94
CA LYS A 240 -5.13 -9.38 -18.65
C LYS A 240 -5.35 -9.26 -17.15
N ARG A 241 -5.19 -8.06 -16.58
CA ARG A 241 -5.93 -7.67 -15.36
C ARG A 241 -5.97 -6.16 -15.11
N GLN A 242 -7.20 -5.70 -14.90
CA GLN A 242 -7.64 -4.54 -14.12
C GLN A 242 -7.02 -3.18 -14.46
N THR A 243 -7.55 -2.53 -15.51
CA THR A 243 -7.66 -1.07 -15.44
C THR A 243 -8.82 -0.73 -14.51
N PRO A 244 -8.63 0.10 -13.47
CA PRO A 244 -9.78 0.73 -12.84
C PRO A 244 -10.52 1.54 -13.91
N ILE A 245 -11.86 1.49 -13.89
CA ILE A 245 -12.79 1.93 -14.95
C ILE A 245 -12.64 3.41 -15.34
N ILE A 246 -11.88 4.19 -14.60
CA ILE A 246 -11.86 5.63 -14.74
C ILE A 246 -10.40 6.06 -14.86
N ASP A 247 -10.14 7.03 -15.73
CA ASP A 247 -8.93 7.85 -15.67
C ASP A 247 -9.03 8.66 -14.36
N GLN A 248 -8.67 8.03 -13.23
CA GLN A 248 -9.14 8.37 -11.87
C GLN A 248 -8.43 9.59 -11.28
N ARG A 249 -8.57 10.74 -11.93
CA ARG A 249 -8.26 12.02 -11.30
C ARG A 249 -9.50 12.48 -10.54
N MET A 250 -9.32 12.87 -9.29
CA MET A 250 -10.37 13.45 -8.44
C MET A 250 -11.19 14.55 -9.16
N ASP A 251 -10.52 15.33 -10.02
CA ASP A 251 -11.12 16.39 -10.82
C ASP A 251 -12.22 15.91 -11.78
N ASP A 252 -12.14 14.68 -12.27
CA ASP A 252 -13.12 14.11 -13.19
C ASP A 252 -14.46 13.88 -12.51
N PHE A 253 -14.45 13.43 -11.25
CA PHE A 253 -15.67 13.22 -10.47
C PHE A 253 -16.41 14.53 -10.27
N ARG A 254 -15.68 15.59 -9.95
CA ARG A 254 -16.20 16.95 -9.83
C ARG A 254 -16.78 17.45 -11.16
N LYS A 255 -16.00 17.44 -12.24
CA LYS A 255 -16.41 18.01 -13.55
C LYS A 255 -17.56 17.26 -14.21
N LYS A 256 -17.63 15.94 -14.02
CA LYS A 256 -18.66 15.08 -14.63
C LYS A 256 -19.93 14.96 -13.78
N GLY A 257 -20.03 15.66 -12.65
CA GLY A 257 -21.23 15.63 -11.80
C GLY A 257 -21.45 14.28 -11.12
N ARG A 258 -20.39 13.50 -10.87
CA ARG A 258 -20.50 12.16 -10.27
C ARG A 258 -20.76 12.25 -8.77
N ASN A 259 -21.42 11.22 -8.24
CA ASN A 259 -21.71 11.14 -6.81
C ASN A 259 -20.55 10.48 -6.08
N VAL A 260 -20.18 11.02 -4.92
CA VAL A 260 -19.12 10.50 -4.06
C VAL A 260 -19.64 10.22 -2.65
N GLY A 261 -19.22 9.10 -2.08
CA GLY A 261 -19.50 8.73 -0.69
C GLY A 261 -18.51 9.38 0.27
N CYS A 262 -18.96 9.74 1.48
CA CYS A 262 -18.14 10.23 2.59
C CYS A 262 -18.74 9.74 3.93
N LEU A 263 -17.92 9.39 4.92
CA LEU A 263 -18.40 8.99 6.25
C LEU A 263 -19.11 10.16 6.94
N ASP A 264 -20.21 9.85 7.61
CA ASP A 264 -21.05 10.83 8.29
C ASP A 264 -20.38 11.41 9.55
N GLY A 265 -20.23 12.72 9.58
CA GLY A 265 -19.50 13.44 10.64
C GLY A 265 -17.99 13.58 10.39
N SER A 266 -17.48 13.06 9.27
CA SER A 266 -16.09 13.25 8.86
C SER A 266 -15.81 14.69 8.40
N PHE A 267 -14.60 15.18 8.68
CA PHE A 267 -14.14 16.47 8.14
C PHE A 267 -14.03 16.46 6.60
N VAL A 268 -14.01 15.27 6.00
CA VAL A 268 -13.88 15.07 4.56
C VAL A 268 -15.04 15.72 3.80
N TYR A 269 -16.24 15.78 4.37
CA TYR A 269 -17.37 16.51 3.77
C TYR A 269 -17.02 17.98 3.50
N GLY A 270 -16.46 18.67 4.50
CA GLY A 270 -16.01 20.05 4.38
C GLY A 270 -14.85 20.19 3.39
N LEU A 271 -13.92 19.24 3.40
CA LEU A 271 -12.81 19.19 2.45
C LEU A 271 -13.31 19.07 0.99
N LEU A 272 -14.24 18.16 0.70
CA LEU A 272 -14.81 17.96 -0.63
C LEU A 272 -15.56 19.21 -1.10
N THR A 273 -16.34 19.83 -0.21
CA THR A 273 -17.04 21.10 -0.50
C THR A 273 -16.05 22.21 -0.86
N GLN A 274 -14.96 22.37 -0.10
CA GLN A 274 -13.89 23.34 -0.39
C GLN A 274 -13.18 23.07 -1.72
N ARG A 275 -13.13 21.80 -2.17
CA ARG A 275 -12.57 21.42 -3.49
C ARG A 275 -13.56 21.60 -4.65
N GLY A 276 -14.78 22.07 -4.36
CA GLY A 276 -15.79 22.41 -5.36
C GLY A 276 -16.74 21.27 -5.73
N PHE A 277 -16.86 20.24 -4.89
CA PHE A 277 -17.97 19.29 -5.00
C PHE A 277 -19.26 19.95 -4.54
N SER A 278 -20.35 19.75 -5.28
CA SER A 278 -21.66 20.26 -4.88
C SER A 278 -22.23 19.41 -3.72
N PRO A 279 -22.93 19.99 -2.74
CA PRO A 279 -23.53 19.23 -1.64
C PRO A 279 -24.45 18.09 -2.09
N SER A 280 -25.09 18.23 -3.25
CA SER A 280 -25.94 17.19 -3.85
C SER A 280 -25.16 15.95 -4.34
N GLN A 281 -23.88 16.11 -4.68
CA GLN A 281 -22.99 15.04 -5.14
C GLN A 281 -22.40 14.22 -3.99
N ILE A 282 -22.37 14.78 -2.78
CA ILE A 282 -21.77 14.12 -1.62
C ILE A 282 -22.87 13.32 -0.91
N LYS A 283 -22.68 12.00 -0.79
CA LYS A 283 -23.59 11.08 -0.10
C LYS A 283 -22.93 10.59 1.18
N ASN A 284 -23.57 10.84 2.31
CA ASN A 284 -23.05 10.34 3.58
C ASN A 284 -23.39 8.87 3.77
N TYR A 285 -22.50 8.13 4.43
CA TYR A 285 -22.76 6.77 4.94
C TYR A 285 -22.21 6.64 6.35
N SER A 286 -22.70 5.66 7.13
CA SER A 286 -22.27 5.42 8.51
C SER A 286 -21.69 4.02 8.73
N SER A 287 -21.88 3.08 7.80
CA SER A 287 -21.39 1.70 7.92
C SER A 287 -20.84 1.14 6.61
N SER A 288 -20.07 0.04 6.71
CA SER A 288 -19.53 -0.66 5.54
C SER A 288 -20.64 -1.24 4.66
N GLU A 289 -21.73 -1.72 5.26
CA GLU A 289 -22.88 -2.28 4.55
C GLU A 289 -23.64 -1.20 3.77
N GLU A 290 -23.79 -0.01 4.37
CA GLU A 290 -24.39 1.14 3.69
C GLU A 290 -23.52 1.57 2.51
N LEU A 291 -22.20 1.59 2.69
CA LEU A 291 -21.24 1.90 1.63
C LEU A 291 -21.35 0.92 0.45
N VAL A 292 -21.40 -0.39 0.72
CA VAL A 292 -21.64 -1.42 -0.31
C VAL A 292 -22.99 -1.21 -0.99
N SER A 293 -24.03 -0.86 -0.23
CA SER A 293 -25.36 -0.60 -0.78
C SER A 293 -25.35 0.60 -1.74
N LEU A 294 -24.64 1.67 -1.39
CA LEU A 294 -24.51 2.87 -2.22
C LEU A 294 -23.79 2.57 -3.54
N PHE A 295 -22.71 1.79 -3.51
CA PHE A 295 -22.05 1.34 -4.74
C PHE A 295 -22.97 0.45 -5.59
N SER A 296 -23.60 -0.55 -4.97
CA SER A 296 -24.40 -1.55 -5.67
C SER A 296 -25.65 -0.95 -6.34
N LYS A 297 -26.25 0.07 -5.73
CA LYS A 297 -27.42 0.77 -6.26
C LYS A 297 -27.07 1.90 -7.24
N GLY A 298 -25.79 2.13 -7.52
CA GLY A 298 -25.34 3.27 -8.33
C GLY A 298 -25.58 4.63 -7.66
N GLY A 299 -25.69 4.65 -6.33
CA GLY A 299 -25.83 5.88 -5.55
C GLY A 299 -24.55 6.72 -5.52
N ILE A 300 -23.39 6.07 -5.58
CA ILE A 300 -22.06 6.69 -5.65
C ILE A 300 -21.17 5.97 -6.68
N ASP A 301 -20.25 6.72 -7.28
CA ASP A 301 -19.22 6.22 -8.20
C ASP A 301 -17.89 5.91 -7.48
N ALA A 302 -17.62 6.59 -6.37
CA ALA A 302 -16.44 6.45 -5.53
C ALA A 302 -16.78 6.82 -4.09
N ALA A 303 -15.98 6.34 -3.14
CA ALA A 303 -15.98 6.84 -1.77
C ALA A 303 -14.67 7.59 -1.52
N ILE A 304 -14.73 8.72 -0.83
CA ILE A 304 -13.55 9.52 -0.49
C ILE A 304 -13.57 9.71 1.00
N ASP A 305 -12.55 9.20 1.69
CA ASP A 305 -12.53 9.19 3.15
C ASP A 305 -11.12 9.01 3.71
N GLU A 306 -10.98 9.12 5.03
CA GLU A 306 -9.71 8.89 5.70
C GLU A 306 -9.21 7.45 5.43
N THR A 307 -7.94 7.35 5.06
CA THR A 307 -7.32 6.08 4.65
C THR A 307 -7.51 4.93 5.66
N PRO A 308 -7.38 5.15 6.99
CA PRO A 308 -7.56 4.08 7.97
C PRO A 308 -8.96 3.43 7.93
N PHE A 309 -10.03 4.21 7.73
CA PHE A 309 -11.39 3.68 7.61
C PHE A 309 -11.58 2.84 6.34
N LEU A 310 -11.04 3.33 5.22
CA LEU A 310 -11.11 2.60 3.95
C LEU A 310 -10.29 1.31 3.96
N LYS A 311 -9.18 1.27 4.71
CA LYS A 311 -8.40 0.04 4.89
C LYS A 311 -9.17 -1.03 5.67
N ILE A 312 -9.89 -0.64 6.72
CA ILE A 312 -10.77 -1.57 7.46
C ILE A 312 -11.87 -2.11 6.54
N PHE A 313 -12.48 -1.23 5.73
CA PHE A 313 -13.44 -1.66 4.72
C PHE A 313 -12.83 -2.68 3.73
N LEU A 314 -11.63 -2.38 3.22
CA LEU A 314 -10.95 -3.27 2.27
C LEU A 314 -10.55 -4.61 2.89
N ALA A 315 -10.25 -4.68 4.19
CA ALA A 315 -9.96 -5.95 4.84
C ALA A 315 -11.12 -6.96 4.68
N GLN A 316 -12.35 -6.45 4.55
CA GLN A 316 -13.56 -7.25 4.30
C GLN A 316 -13.88 -7.41 2.81
N TYR A 317 -13.68 -6.37 2.00
CA TYR A 317 -14.17 -6.29 0.60
C TYR A 317 -13.08 -6.13 -0.47
N CYS A 318 -11.81 -6.46 -0.21
CA CYS A 318 -10.70 -6.19 -1.14
C CYS A 318 -10.76 -6.92 -2.50
N ASN A 319 -11.65 -7.90 -2.68
CA ASN A 319 -11.88 -8.50 -4.00
C ASN A 319 -12.70 -7.59 -4.92
N ASP A 320 -13.61 -6.82 -4.35
CA ASP A 320 -14.63 -6.06 -5.09
C ASP A 320 -14.29 -4.57 -5.16
N TYR A 321 -13.35 -4.07 -4.35
CA TYR A 321 -12.99 -2.66 -4.27
C TYR A 321 -11.47 -2.46 -4.13
N THR A 322 -10.99 -1.28 -4.50
CA THR A 322 -9.57 -0.90 -4.39
C THR A 322 -9.39 0.58 -4.11
N LEU A 323 -8.27 0.96 -3.48
CA LEU A 323 -7.85 2.35 -3.35
C LEU A 323 -7.22 2.85 -4.64
N VAL A 324 -7.34 4.15 -4.87
CA VAL A 324 -6.72 4.87 -5.99
C VAL A 324 -5.49 5.63 -5.47
N PRO A 325 -4.25 5.13 -5.66
CA PRO A 325 -3.06 5.76 -5.09
C PRO A 325 -2.85 7.20 -5.57
N SER A 326 -3.21 7.48 -6.82
CA SER A 326 -3.06 8.79 -7.48
C SER A 326 -4.08 9.85 -7.03
N ALA A 327 -5.13 9.46 -6.30
CA ALA A 327 -6.20 10.35 -5.84
C ALA A 327 -6.14 10.64 -4.33
N THR A 328 -5.00 10.37 -3.70
CA THR A 328 -4.76 10.67 -2.29
C THR A 328 -4.70 12.18 -2.07
N LEU A 329 -5.50 12.65 -1.13
CA LEU A 329 -5.50 14.03 -0.66
C LEU A 329 -4.71 14.10 0.64
N HIS A 330 -3.99 15.20 0.81
CA HIS A 330 -3.32 15.50 2.07
C HIS A 330 -4.37 15.61 3.18
N GLY A 331 -4.16 14.80 4.21
CA GLY A 331 -4.85 14.81 5.47
C GLY A 331 -3.85 14.34 6.51
N ASP A 332 -3.91 14.88 7.72
CA ASP A 332 -3.04 14.40 8.79
C ASP A 332 -3.59 13.08 9.35
N GLY A 333 -2.76 12.37 10.12
CA GLY A 333 -3.17 11.16 10.83
C GLY A 333 -3.92 11.49 12.12
N PHE A 334 -4.22 10.44 12.89
CA PHE A 334 -4.78 10.58 14.22
C PHE A 334 -3.70 10.97 15.22
N GLY A 335 -4.03 11.89 16.13
CA GLY A 335 -3.15 12.34 17.20
C GLY A 335 -3.90 12.44 18.53
N PHE A 336 -3.18 12.34 19.64
CA PHE A 336 -3.75 12.65 20.95
C PHE A 336 -3.73 14.17 21.13
N ALA A 337 -4.83 14.71 21.66
CA ALA A 337 -4.99 16.14 21.84
C ALA A 337 -4.87 16.50 23.31
N PHE A 338 -3.83 17.23 23.69
CA PHE A 338 -3.63 17.71 25.05
C PHE A 338 -4.05 19.16 25.17
N ARG A 339 -4.47 19.57 26.36
CA ARG A 339 -4.70 20.98 26.65
C ARG A 339 -3.42 21.78 26.48
N THR A 340 -3.54 22.97 25.87
CA THR A 340 -2.42 23.88 25.61
C THR A 340 -1.62 24.20 26.88
N GLY A 341 -0.30 24.26 26.75
CA GLY A 341 0.61 24.58 27.86
C GLY A 341 1.25 23.37 28.53
N GLN A 342 1.01 22.15 28.01
CA GLN A 342 1.62 20.89 28.47
C GLN A 342 2.74 20.42 27.53
N ALA A 343 3.55 21.34 27.01
CA ALA A 343 4.51 21.06 25.94
C ALA A 343 5.49 19.91 26.27
N SER A 344 5.98 19.81 27.51
CA SER A 344 6.87 18.71 27.93
C SER A 344 6.18 17.35 27.84
N LEU A 345 4.95 17.25 28.34
CA LEU A 345 4.20 16.00 28.30
C LEU A 345 3.87 15.61 26.85
N VAL A 346 3.45 16.57 26.02
CA VAL A 346 3.17 16.33 24.60
C VAL A 346 4.41 15.86 23.86
N HIS A 347 5.58 16.44 24.17
CA HIS A 347 6.86 16.01 23.62
C HIS A 347 7.20 14.58 24.01
N ASP A 348 7.11 14.24 25.31
CA ASP A 348 7.42 12.91 25.82
C ASP A 348 6.47 11.85 25.25
N VAL A 349 5.17 12.15 25.20
CA VAL A 349 4.15 11.28 24.60
C VAL A 349 4.41 11.10 23.11
N SER A 350 4.80 12.16 22.39
CA SER A 350 5.15 12.07 20.97
C SER A 350 6.37 11.18 20.73
N ALA A 351 7.42 11.31 21.55
CA ALA A 351 8.58 10.43 21.49
C ALA A 351 8.22 8.98 21.81
N ALA A 352 7.32 8.77 22.77
CA ALA A 352 6.80 7.45 23.14
C ALA A 352 5.93 6.83 22.02
N ILE A 353 5.11 7.62 21.33
CA ILE A 353 4.38 7.18 20.12
C ILE A 353 5.37 6.67 19.09
N LEU A 354 6.40 7.46 18.75
CA LEU A 354 7.40 7.07 17.77
C LEU A 354 8.14 5.79 18.18
N LYS A 355 8.38 5.57 19.48
CA LYS A 355 8.96 4.33 20.01
C LYS A 355 8.08 3.11 19.76
N VAL A 356 6.75 3.26 19.87
CA VAL A 356 5.79 2.18 19.62
C VAL A 356 5.61 1.96 18.11
N THR A 357 5.42 3.01 17.32
CA THR A 357 5.16 2.91 15.88
C THR A 357 6.38 2.43 15.09
N ASN A 358 7.60 2.79 15.52
CA ASN A 358 8.83 2.29 14.89
C ASN A 358 9.14 0.83 15.26
N ASN A 359 8.43 0.25 16.24
CA ASN A 359 8.54 -1.15 16.59
C ASN A 359 7.44 -1.95 15.86
N VAL A 360 7.81 -2.55 14.74
CA VAL A 360 6.90 -3.30 13.85
C VAL A 360 6.13 -4.39 14.59
N GLU A 361 6.77 -5.14 15.49
CA GLU A 361 6.11 -6.20 16.24
C GLU A 361 5.07 -5.66 17.23
N GLN A 362 5.40 -4.57 17.93
CA GLN A 362 4.45 -3.94 18.87
C GLN A 362 3.27 -3.36 18.13
N LEU A 363 3.51 -2.62 17.04
CA LEU A 363 2.45 -2.03 16.23
C LEU A 363 1.55 -3.12 15.62
N ARG A 364 2.14 -4.20 15.11
CA ARG A 364 1.39 -5.35 14.58
C ARG A 364 0.55 -6.02 15.67
N ASN A 365 1.11 -6.26 16.86
CA ASN A 365 0.35 -6.82 17.98
C ASN A 365 -0.86 -5.95 18.38
N ILE A 366 -0.71 -4.62 18.38
CA ILE A 366 -1.84 -3.70 18.64
C ILE A 366 -2.88 -3.82 17.52
N THR A 367 -2.43 -3.82 16.27
CA THR A 367 -3.27 -3.91 15.08
C THR A 367 -4.06 -5.21 15.04
N ASP A 368 -3.38 -6.37 15.13
CA ASP A 368 -3.99 -7.70 15.09
C ASP A 368 -5.00 -7.89 16.22
N LYS A 369 -4.70 -7.35 17.41
CA LYS A 369 -5.58 -7.42 18.58
C LYS A 369 -6.88 -6.62 18.39
N THR A 370 -6.83 -5.50 17.66
CA THR A 370 -7.92 -4.52 17.62
C THR A 370 -8.63 -4.44 16.28
N LEU A 371 -7.89 -4.24 15.19
CA LEU A 371 -8.40 -4.13 13.81
C LEU A 371 -8.47 -5.49 13.10
N GLY A 372 -7.84 -6.51 13.67
CA GLY A 372 -7.72 -7.85 13.08
C GLY A 372 -6.58 -7.93 12.07
N ASP A 373 -6.57 -9.02 11.29
CA ASP A 373 -5.54 -9.30 10.30
C ASP A 373 -5.70 -8.42 9.05
N LEU A 374 -5.00 -7.27 9.07
CA LEU A 374 -4.88 -6.38 7.91
C LEU A 374 -3.87 -6.89 6.87
N ASP A 375 -3.13 -7.99 7.09
CA ASP A 375 -2.20 -8.56 6.10
C ASP A 375 -2.96 -9.10 4.86
N ARG A 376 -4.28 -9.31 4.98
CA ARG A 376 -5.17 -9.54 3.82
C ARG A 376 -5.14 -8.38 2.82
N LEU A 377 -4.91 -7.14 3.25
CA LEU A 377 -4.74 -6.02 2.31
C LEU A 377 -3.50 -6.22 1.45
N ASP A 378 -2.39 -6.69 2.01
CA ASP A 378 -1.14 -6.90 1.27
C ASP A 378 -1.30 -8.03 0.25
N ALA A 379 -2.02 -9.10 0.59
CA ALA A 379 -2.38 -10.15 -0.36
C ALA A 379 -3.28 -9.64 -1.51
N CYS A 380 -4.17 -8.69 -1.21
CA CYS A 380 -5.04 -8.06 -2.20
C CYS A 380 -4.31 -7.01 -3.07
N GLN A 381 -3.37 -6.25 -2.50
CA GLN A 381 -2.59 -5.21 -3.18
C GLN A 381 -1.36 -5.73 -3.93
N ALA A 382 -0.78 -6.86 -3.51
CA ALA A 382 0.30 -7.53 -4.24
C ALA A 382 -0.13 -7.93 -5.67
N ASN A 383 -1.44 -8.10 -5.91
CA ASN A 383 -2.00 -8.32 -7.25
C ASN A 383 -2.14 -7.03 -8.09
N LEU A 384 -2.03 -5.84 -7.49
CA LEU A 384 -2.24 -4.53 -8.12
C LEU A 384 -0.93 -3.76 -8.40
N ILE A 385 0.12 -3.96 -7.61
CA ILE A 385 1.39 -3.18 -7.71
C ILE A 385 2.32 -3.70 -8.83
N ILE A 386 2.13 -4.92 -9.32
CA ILE A 386 2.90 -5.49 -10.43
C ILE A 386 2.31 -5.07 -11.79
N ASP A 387 1.88 -3.81 -12.01
CA ASP A 387 1.54 -3.38 -13.38
C ASP A 387 1.43 -1.86 -13.56
N TYR A 388 2.55 -1.14 -13.50
CA TYR A 388 2.59 0.23 -14.01
C TYR A 388 3.83 0.52 -14.86
N ASP A 389 4.96 -0.13 -14.56
CA ASP A 389 6.24 0.15 -15.22
C ASP A 389 6.56 -0.78 -16.42
N THR A 390 5.79 -1.84 -16.65
CA THR A 390 6.12 -2.85 -17.67
C THR A 390 5.31 -2.80 -18.96
N LEU A 391 4.33 -1.91 -19.08
CA LEU A 391 3.31 -2.00 -20.14
C LEU A 391 3.32 -0.87 -21.18
N PHE A 392 4.46 -0.23 -21.40
CA PHE A 392 4.66 0.57 -22.61
C PHE A 392 5.29 -0.29 -23.72
N GLN A 393 4.43 -0.65 -24.68
CA GLN A 393 4.74 -1.01 -26.08
C GLN A 393 4.78 -2.50 -26.48
N TRP A 394 3.63 -3.18 -26.44
CA TRP A 394 3.43 -4.46 -27.14
C TRP A 394 3.39 -4.34 -28.68
N LYS A 395 3.09 -3.16 -29.22
CA LYS A 395 3.00 -2.90 -30.67
C LYS A 395 4.33 -3.11 -31.44
N PRO A 396 5.49 -2.58 -31.01
CA PRO A 396 6.76 -2.83 -31.69
C PRO A 396 7.19 -4.30 -31.62
N ILE A 397 6.90 -5.01 -30.53
CA ILE A 397 7.21 -6.44 -30.38
C ILE A 397 6.44 -7.27 -31.44
N LEU A 398 5.18 -6.94 -31.69
CA LEU A 398 4.38 -7.59 -32.74
C LEU A 398 4.93 -7.34 -34.15
N HIS A 399 5.39 -6.11 -34.44
CA HIS A 399 5.97 -5.77 -35.74
C HIS A 399 7.34 -6.45 -35.97
N ILE A 400 8.17 -6.56 -34.93
CA ILE A 400 9.44 -7.29 -34.99
C ILE A 400 9.19 -8.79 -35.27
N LEU A 401 8.13 -9.36 -34.71
CA LEU A 401 7.75 -10.76 -34.94
C LEU A 401 7.31 -11.00 -36.40
N ILE A 402 6.47 -10.13 -36.96
CA ILE A 402 6.03 -10.25 -38.36
C ILE A 402 7.22 -10.11 -39.31
N ALA A 403 8.16 -9.20 -39.01
CA ALA A 403 9.40 -9.06 -39.77
C ALA A 403 10.30 -10.30 -39.65
N GLY A 404 10.38 -10.91 -38.47
CA GLY A 404 11.14 -12.15 -38.24
C GLY A 404 10.58 -13.34 -39.01
N VAL A 405 9.27 -13.55 -38.95
CA VAL A 405 8.58 -14.65 -39.65
C VAL A 405 8.75 -14.51 -41.17
N THR A 406 8.57 -13.31 -41.70
CA THR A 406 8.70 -13.04 -43.14
C THR A 406 10.14 -13.24 -43.63
N GLY A 407 11.13 -12.81 -42.84
CA GLY A 407 12.54 -13.04 -43.13
C GLY A 407 12.91 -14.53 -43.17
N VAL A 408 12.39 -15.33 -42.23
CA VAL A 408 12.63 -16.78 -42.18
C VAL A 408 12.02 -17.49 -43.39
N VAL A 409 10.78 -17.17 -43.75
CA VAL A 409 10.11 -17.77 -44.92
C VAL A 409 10.88 -17.42 -46.21
N ALA A 410 11.37 -16.19 -46.33
CA ALA A 410 12.19 -15.78 -47.46
C ALA A 410 13.53 -16.54 -47.54
N ILE A 411 14.21 -16.72 -46.40
CA ILE A 411 15.46 -17.50 -46.34
C ILE A 411 15.22 -18.97 -46.68
N MET A 412 14.15 -19.56 -46.14
CA MET A 412 13.76 -20.95 -46.46
C MET A 412 13.48 -21.12 -47.95
N PHE A 413 12.78 -20.15 -48.57
CA PHE A 413 12.50 -20.16 -50.01
C PHE A 413 13.77 -20.04 -50.85
N ILE A 414 14.68 -19.13 -50.50
CA ILE A 414 15.96 -18.95 -51.20
C ILE A 414 16.83 -20.21 -51.08
N LEU A 415 16.93 -20.81 -49.88
CA LEU A 415 17.63 -22.08 -49.68
C LEU A 415 17.01 -23.20 -50.50
N CYS A 416 15.68 -23.23 -50.63
CA CYS A 416 14.95 -24.13 -51.52
C CYS A 416 15.37 -23.96 -52.98
N LEU A 417 15.43 -22.71 -53.48
CA LEU A 417 15.81 -22.41 -54.87
C LEU A 417 17.27 -22.77 -55.17
N VAL A 418 18.18 -22.46 -54.24
CA VAL A 418 19.61 -22.80 -54.35
C VAL A 418 19.81 -24.31 -54.31
N TYR A 419 19.03 -25.03 -53.49
CA TYR A 419 19.08 -26.49 -53.43
C TYR A 419 18.43 -27.18 -54.64
N ALA A 420 17.44 -26.54 -55.26
CA ALA A 420 16.77 -27.03 -56.46
C ALA A 420 17.58 -26.83 -57.77
N ASN A 421 18.76 -26.18 -57.71
CA ASN A 421 19.58 -25.84 -58.89
C ASN A 421 18.80 -25.02 -59.94
N ILE A 422 17.94 -24.10 -59.48
CA ILE A 422 17.18 -23.18 -60.35
C ILE A 422 18.01 -21.92 -60.69
N PHE A 423 19.25 -21.85 -60.22
CA PHE A 423 20.30 -20.94 -60.71
C PHE A 423 21.61 -21.68 -60.92
#